data_AF-A0A2W6V632-F1
#
_entry.id   AF-A0A2W6V632-F1
#
_cell.length_a   1.000
_cell.length_b   1.000
_cell.length_c   1.000
_cell.angle_alpha   90.00
_cell.angle_beta   90.00
_cell.angle_gamma   90.00
#
_symmetry.space_group_name_H-M   'P 1'
#
loop_
_entity.id
_entity.type
_entity.pdbx_description
1 polymer ?
#
loop_
_entity_poly.entity_id
_entity_poly.type
_entity_poly.pdbx_seq_one_letter_code
_entity_poly.pdbx_strand_id
1 'polypeptide(L)'
;MAEAERRFLGEIEAGRDASGPLLARDGARAQLSKSEMEGEARVALARSATMAGLKLTKGQTAAGTAILAASDRVVLVQGNAGTGKSSMLLPVSRLVEAEGRRVVGLAVSNAIAKRLGTEVGIESMTVARFVYQHAVLLDPKASNQQRDAAISRLRGSLVIVDEASMLSVRDATKLLQIANAAGVARVAMVGDSQQLGAVEAGKPFTQAQLHAATTVMDQNLRARTAEMRSIHDAAQCHDIGGLTRLIGPNTIEENNIAQSAAQRWVGLSVEDRMRTTIFVTGRSMRAAINYEVQTLRNERRELGGETAGTFSAPS
;
A
#
# COMPACT_ATOMS: atom_id res chain seq x y z
N MET A 1 -7.62 21.21 -17.68
CA MET A 1 -7.97 20.11 -16.75
C MET A 1 -8.97 19.21 -17.44
N ALA A 2 -8.71 17.89 -17.53
CA ALA A 2 -9.61 16.96 -18.20
C ALA A 2 -10.97 16.87 -17.47
N GLU A 3 -12.07 16.59 -18.17
CA GLU A 3 -13.41 16.50 -17.55
C GLU A 3 -13.47 15.48 -16.40
N ALA A 4 -12.81 14.33 -16.57
CA ALA A 4 -12.72 13.29 -15.53
C ALA A 4 -12.01 13.78 -14.26
N GLU A 5 -10.99 14.64 -14.40
CA GLU A 5 -10.23 15.20 -13.29
C GLU A 5 -11.05 16.25 -12.53
N ARG A 6 -11.78 17.12 -13.24
CA ARG A 6 -12.72 18.06 -12.62
C ARG A 6 -13.79 17.33 -11.81
N ARG A 7 -14.34 16.25 -12.36
CA ARG A 7 -15.34 15.43 -11.66
C ARG A 7 -14.78 14.81 -10.39
N PHE A 8 -13.58 14.22 -10.47
CA PHE A 8 -12.89 13.67 -9.31
C PHE A 8 -12.69 14.71 -8.19
N LEU A 9 -12.19 15.90 -8.54
CA LEU A 9 -11.99 16.98 -7.57
C LEU A 9 -13.32 17.48 -6.98
N GLY A 10 -14.38 17.55 -7.77
CA GLY A 10 -15.72 17.89 -7.29
C GLY A 10 -16.23 16.91 -6.22
N GLU A 11 -15.91 15.62 -6.32
CA GLU A 11 -16.28 14.63 -5.29
C GLU A 11 -15.48 14.79 -4.00
N ILE A 12 -14.22 15.23 -4.08
CA ILE A 12 -13.43 15.60 -2.89
C ILE A 12 -14.06 16.81 -2.21
N GLU A 13 -14.40 17.83 -2.98
CA GLU A 13 -15.01 19.06 -2.47
C GLU A 13 -16.38 18.81 -1.85
N ALA A 14 -17.21 17.96 -2.45
CA ALA A 14 -18.49 17.52 -1.88
C ALA A 14 -18.34 16.78 -0.53
N GLY A 15 -17.14 16.23 -0.26
CA GLY A 15 -16.82 15.56 0.99
C GLY A 15 -16.26 16.49 2.08
N ARG A 16 -16.01 17.77 1.80
CA ARG A 16 -15.44 18.73 2.76
C ARG A 16 -16.41 18.98 3.91
N ASP A 17 -15.89 18.91 5.14
CA ASP A 17 -16.66 19.06 6.39
C ASP A 17 -17.92 18.18 6.53
N ALA A 18 -18.05 17.12 5.71
CA ALA A 18 -19.28 16.36 5.57
C ALA A 18 -19.43 15.17 6.54
N SER A 19 -18.40 14.85 7.35
CA SER A 19 -18.45 13.71 8.28
C SER A 19 -18.30 14.08 9.75
N GLY A 20 -17.60 15.16 10.08
CA GLY A 20 -17.09 15.39 11.43
C GLY A 20 -16.06 14.33 11.86
N PRO A 21 -15.41 14.49 13.03
CA PRO A 21 -14.37 13.59 13.52
C PRO A 21 -14.92 12.19 13.85
N LEU A 22 -14.17 11.13 13.52
CA LEU A 22 -14.42 9.77 14.03
C LEU A 22 -14.10 9.68 15.52
N LEU A 23 -13.00 10.32 15.93
CA LEU A 23 -12.60 10.51 17.32
C LEU A 23 -12.12 11.95 17.53
N ALA A 24 -12.32 12.50 18.73
CA ALA A 24 -11.78 13.81 19.09
C ALA A 24 -10.25 13.83 18.95
N ARG A 25 -9.69 14.93 18.44
CA ARG A 25 -8.27 15.02 18.06
C ARG A 25 -7.31 14.65 19.19
N ASP A 26 -7.54 15.17 20.39
CA ASP A 26 -6.69 14.89 21.55
C ASP A 26 -6.84 13.45 22.03
N GLY A 27 -8.06 12.89 21.98
CA GLY A 27 -8.33 11.49 22.28
C GLY A 27 -7.64 10.55 21.29
N ALA A 28 -7.76 10.83 19.99
CA ALA A 28 -7.10 10.08 18.93
C ALA A 28 -5.56 10.09 19.10
N ARG A 29 -4.97 11.27 19.32
CA ARG A 29 -3.53 11.40 19.54
C ARG A 29 -3.08 10.66 20.80
N ALA A 30 -3.80 10.81 21.91
CA ALA A 30 -3.47 10.14 23.16
C ALA A 30 -3.55 8.62 23.05
N GLN A 31 -4.57 8.07 22.38
CA GLN A 31 -4.71 6.64 22.18
C GLN A 31 -3.66 6.06 21.22
N LEU A 32 -3.34 6.77 20.14
CA LEU A 32 -2.28 6.39 19.21
C LEU A 32 -0.88 6.53 19.81
N SER A 33 -0.69 7.37 20.83
CA SER A 33 0.55 7.46 21.60
C SER A 33 0.59 6.47 22.76
N LYS A 34 -0.54 6.11 23.39
CA LYS A 34 -0.57 5.14 24.50
C LYS A 34 -0.15 3.72 24.11
N SER A 35 -0.17 3.38 22.82
CA SER A 35 0.49 2.15 22.33
C SER A 35 2.00 2.10 22.61
N GLU A 36 2.58 3.19 23.15
CA GLU A 36 3.94 3.27 23.72
C GLU A 36 4.14 2.51 25.04
N MET A 37 3.11 2.26 25.87
CA MET A 37 3.30 1.84 27.27
C MET A 37 3.08 0.36 27.59
N GLU A 38 2.64 -0.48 26.65
CA GLU A 38 2.29 -1.89 26.95
C GLU A 38 3.09 -2.95 26.15
N GLY A 39 4.33 -2.70 25.74
CA GLY A 39 5.06 -3.78 25.04
C GLY A 39 6.57 -3.69 24.96
N GLU A 40 7.22 -4.26 25.98
CA GLU A 40 8.48 -4.99 25.78
C GLU A 40 8.17 -6.35 25.15
N ALA A 41 8.01 -6.40 23.82
CA ALA A 41 8.18 -7.63 23.04
C ALA A 41 8.30 -7.29 21.55
N ARG A 42 9.53 -7.34 21.03
CA ARG A 42 9.75 -7.51 19.58
C ARG A 42 10.10 -8.97 19.34
N VAL A 43 9.30 -9.69 18.56
CA VAL A 43 9.76 -10.65 17.52
C VAL A 43 8.59 -10.94 16.56
N ALA A 44 8.93 -10.93 15.26
CA ALA A 44 8.29 -11.54 14.08
C ALA A 44 6.77 -11.43 13.84
N LEU A 45 6.49 -10.90 12.65
CA LEU A 45 5.30 -11.01 11.82
C LEU A 45 4.39 -12.23 12.08
N ALA A 46 3.09 -11.95 12.08
CA ALA A 46 1.94 -12.84 11.89
C ALA A 46 1.36 -13.56 13.13
N ARG A 47 0.04 -13.34 13.28
CA ARG A 47 -0.93 -13.97 14.19
C ARG A 47 -0.89 -13.39 15.61
N SER A 48 -1.95 -12.66 15.95
CA SER A 48 -2.28 -12.21 17.31
C SER A 48 -1.42 -11.06 17.89
N ALA A 49 -1.10 -10.04 17.10
CA ALA A 49 -0.66 -8.77 17.67
C ALA A 49 -1.88 -8.05 18.29
N THR A 50 -2.17 -8.37 19.55
CA THR A 50 -2.76 -7.41 20.49
C THR A 50 -2.00 -6.09 20.35
N MET A 51 -2.67 -4.95 20.54
CA MET A 51 -2.10 -3.59 20.47
C MET A 51 -0.80 -3.35 21.26
N ALA A 52 -0.36 -4.33 22.06
CA ALA A 52 0.84 -4.35 22.87
C ALA A 52 2.13 -4.23 22.01
N GLY A 53 2.78 -3.07 22.07
CA GLY A 53 4.18 -2.88 21.65
C GLY A 53 4.43 -2.15 20.33
N LEU A 54 3.40 -1.67 19.63
CA LEU A 54 3.59 -0.86 18.41
C LEU A 54 3.83 0.61 18.78
N LYS A 55 5.10 1.01 18.88
CA LYS A 55 5.51 2.41 18.96
C LYS A 55 5.45 3.05 17.57
N LEU A 56 4.48 3.93 17.38
CA LEU A 56 4.36 4.73 16.16
C LEU A 56 5.39 5.85 16.13
N THR A 57 5.86 6.18 14.93
CA THR A 57 6.68 7.38 14.70
C THR A 57 5.80 8.63 14.80
N LYS A 58 6.41 9.81 14.99
CA LYS A 58 5.67 11.09 14.99
C LYS A 58 4.82 11.26 13.71
N GLY A 59 5.37 10.90 12.55
CA GLY A 59 4.66 10.95 11.28
C GLY A 59 3.48 9.96 11.21
N GLN A 60 3.66 8.74 11.72
CA GLN A 60 2.59 7.75 11.81
C GLN A 60 1.47 8.20 12.76
N THR A 61 1.81 8.70 13.94
CA THR A 61 0.82 9.25 14.89
C THR A 61 0.07 10.44 14.30
N ALA A 62 0.76 11.34 13.61
CA ALA A 62 0.14 12.47 12.93
C ALA A 62 -0.82 12.02 11.82
N ALA A 63 -0.40 11.08 10.97
CA ALA A 63 -1.23 10.52 9.91
C ALA A 63 -2.46 9.79 10.45
N GLY A 64 -2.30 8.96 11.47
CA GLY A 64 -3.43 8.29 12.14
C GLY A 64 -4.38 9.29 12.79
N THR A 65 -3.84 10.33 13.45
CA THR A 65 -4.66 11.41 14.04
C THR A 65 -5.44 12.16 12.96
N ALA A 66 -4.83 12.45 11.80
CA ALA A 66 -5.53 13.08 10.68
C ALA A 66 -6.68 12.21 10.16
N ILE A 67 -6.46 10.90 9.99
CA ILE A 67 -7.51 9.95 9.59
C ILE A 67 -8.66 9.94 10.60
N LEU A 68 -8.39 10.01 11.90
CA LEU A 68 -9.43 9.92 12.94
C LEU A 68 -10.15 11.26 13.20
N ALA A 69 -9.44 12.38 13.12
CA ALA A 69 -9.92 13.65 13.66
C ALA A 69 -10.29 14.71 12.62
N ALA A 70 -10.02 14.49 11.33
CA ALA A 70 -10.48 15.40 10.27
C ALA A 70 -12.01 15.53 10.25
N SER A 71 -12.51 16.67 9.78
CA SER A 71 -13.93 16.91 9.47
C SER A 71 -14.27 16.47 8.04
N ASP A 72 -13.30 16.54 7.14
CA ASP A 72 -13.38 16.10 5.76
C ASP A 72 -13.57 14.60 5.64
N ARG A 73 -14.36 14.19 4.64
CA ARG A 73 -14.54 12.79 4.29
C ARG A 73 -13.28 12.20 3.70
N VAL A 74 -12.55 12.93 2.86
CA VAL A 74 -11.33 12.45 2.20
C VAL A 74 -10.10 12.95 2.94
N VAL A 75 -9.24 12.03 3.36
CA VAL A 75 -7.95 12.33 3.99
C VAL A 75 -6.85 11.64 3.21
N LEU A 76 -5.79 12.38 2.88
CA LEU A 76 -4.64 11.86 2.16
C LEU A 76 -3.45 11.63 3.10
N VAL A 77 -2.82 10.48 2.95
CA VAL A 77 -1.56 10.15 3.64
C VAL A 77 -0.50 9.79 2.61
N GLN A 78 0.49 10.67 2.46
CA GLN A 78 1.71 10.41 1.69
C GLN A 78 2.66 9.60 2.57
N GLY A 79 2.90 8.34 2.23
CA GLY A 79 3.90 7.52 2.92
C GLY A 79 4.97 7.07 1.97
N ASN A 80 6.20 7.57 2.14
CA ASN A 80 7.35 7.14 1.37
C ASN A 80 7.62 5.64 1.59
N ALA A 81 8.35 5.00 0.67
CA ALA A 81 8.68 3.59 0.78
C ALA A 81 9.34 3.24 2.14
N GLY A 82 8.83 2.19 2.79
CA GLY A 82 9.37 1.71 4.06
C GLY A 82 8.91 2.46 5.32
N THR A 83 7.98 3.41 5.21
CA THR A 83 7.46 4.22 6.34
C THR A 83 6.50 3.50 7.29
N GLY A 84 6.15 2.24 7.01
CA GLY A 84 5.31 1.43 7.88
C GLY A 84 3.83 1.85 7.89
N LYS A 85 3.24 2.11 6.71
CA LYS A 85 1.81 2.45 6.53
C LYS A 85 0.89 1.48 7.30
N SER A 86 1.07 0.18 7.13
CA SER A 86 0.26 -0.85 7.81
C SER A 86 0.41 -0.81 9.33
N SER A 87 1.58 -0.43 9.86
CA SER A 87 1.80 -0.26 11.29
C SER A 87 0.96 0.87 11.88
N MET A 88 0.67 1.92 11.10
CA MET A 88 -0.23 3.01 11.47
C MET A 88 -1.71 2.64 11.26
N LEU A 89 -2.03 1.94 10.18
CA LEU A 89 -3.41 1.58 9.84
C LEU A 89 -4.02 0.57 10.82
N LEU A 90 -3.22 -0.31 11.42
CA LEU A 90 -3.69 -1.27 12.42
C LEU A 90 -4.34 -0.58 13.64
N PRO A 91 -3.63 0.28 14.42
CA PRO A 91 -4.24 0.92 15.56
C PRO A 91 -5.39 1.87 15.16
N VAL A 92 -5.29 2.57 14.02
CA VAL A 92 -6.41 3.39 13.49
C VAL A 92 -7.66 2.54 13.28
N SER A 93 -7.52 1.38 12.63
CA SER A 93 -8.65 0.47 12.37
C SER A 93 -9.27 -0.01 13.68
N ARG A 94 -8.45 -0.39 14.67
CA ARG A 94 -8.93 -0.85 15.98
C ARG A 94 -9.70 0.22 16.73
N LEU A 95 -9.24 1.47 16.70
CA LEU A 95 -9.95 2.58 17.33
C LEU A 95 -11.30 2.85 16.68
N VAL A 96 -11.40 2.75 15.36
CA VAL A 96 -12.68 2.90 14.64
C VAL A 96 -13.63 1.74 14.90
N GLU A 97 -13.13 0.51 14.94
CA GLU A 97 -13.92 -0.67 15.30
C GLU A 97 -14.43 -0.61 16.75
N ALA A 98 -13.63 -0.08 17.68
CA ALA A 98 -14.02 0.13 19.07
C ALA A 98 -15.17 1.14 19.24
N GLU A 99 -15.29 2.11 18.32
CA GLU A 99 -16.43 3.02 18.21
C GLU A 99 -17.65 2.37 17.50
N GLY A 100 -17.62 1.06 17.27
CA GLY A 100 -18.72 0.30 16.63
C GLY A 100 -18.85 0.54 15.13
N ARG A 101 -17.85 1.13 14.48
CA ARG A 101 -17.88 1.45 13.04
C ARG A 101 -17.14 0.39 12.24
N ARG A 102 -17.63 0.15 11.02
CA ARG A 102 -16.97 -0.77 10.07
C ARG A 102 -15.72 -0.13 9.49
N VAL A 103 -14.69 -0.95 9.27
CA VAL A 103 -13.50 -0.59 8.51
C VAL A 103 -13.39 -1.49 7.27
N VAL A 104 -13.20 -0.88 6.09
CA VAL A 104 -13.05 -1.60 4.82
C VAL A 104 -11.73 -1.20 4.16
N GLY A 105 -10.88 -2.18 3.87
CA GLY A 105 -9.63 -2.01 3.14
C GLY A 105 -9.81 -2.19 1.63
N LEU A 106 -9.30 -1.26 0.85
CA LEU A 106 -9.35 -1.25 -0.60
C LEU A 106 -7.94 -1.16 -1.18
N ALA A 107 -7.72 -1.82 -2.32
CA ALA A 107 -6.48 -1.69 -3.08
C ALA A 107 -6.71 -1.87 -4.59
N VAL A 108 -5.69 -1.58 -5.40
CA VAL A 108 -5.76 -1.74 -6.86
C VAL A 108 -5.72 -3.20 -7.32
N SER A 109 -5.12 -4.11 -6.53
CA SER A 109 -4.96 -5.51 -6.91
C SER A 109 -5.34 -6.46 -5.77
N ASN A 110 -5.74 -7.68 -6.12
CA ASN A 110 -6.08 -8.72 -5.14
C ASN A 110 -4.90 -9.06 -4.22
N ALA A 111 -3.67 -9.03 -4.73
CA ALA A 111 -2.48 -9.31 -3.93
C ALA A 111 -2.27 -8.24 -2.84
N ILE A 112 -2.41 -6.96 -3.19
CA ILE A 112 -2.28 -5.85 -2.24
C ILE A 112 -3.45 -5.88 -1.24
N ALA A 113 -4.68 -6.09 -1.71
CA ALA A 113 -5.85 -6.20 -0.84
C ALA A 113 -5.72 -7.35 0.18
N LYS A 114 -5.27 -8.53 -0.26
CA LYS A 114 -5.02 -9.68 0.64
C LYS A 114 -3.95 -9.36 1.67
N ARG A 115 -2.87 -8.69 1.26
CA ARG A 115 -1.79 -8.25 2.15
C ARG A 115 -2.30 -7.25 3.18
N LEU A 116 -3.04 -6.23 2.76
CA LEU A 116 -3.67 -5.24 3.64
C LEU A 116 -4.55 -5.93 4.69
N GLY A 117 -5.45 -6.81 4.26
CA GLY A 117 -6.32 -7.56 5.17
C GLY A 117 -5.55 -8.46 6.15
N THR A 118 -4.44 -9.05 5.72
CA THR A 118 -3.58 -9.87 6.58
C THR A 118 -2.79 -9.04 7.59
N GLU A 119 -2.25 -7.90 7.17
CA GLU A 119 -1.40 -7.03 8.01
C GLU A 119 -2.22 -6.21 9.02
N VAL A 120 -3.41 -5.74 8.63
CA VAL A 120 -4.26 -4.85 9.44
C VAL A 120 -5.39 -5.62 10.14
N GLY A 121 -5.82 -6.75 9.59
CA GLY A 121 -6.89 -7.57 10.16
C GLY A 121 -8.30 -7.04 9.89
N ILE A 122 -8.53 -6.46 8.71
CA ILE A 122 -9.81 -5.88 8.26
C ILE A 122 -10.31 -6.55 6.98
N GLU A 123 -11.61 -6.49 6.73
CA GLU A 123 -12.19 -6.89 5.43
C GLU A 123 -11.51 -6.09 4.32
N SER A 124 -10.91 -6.78 3.35
CA SER A 124 -10.16 -6.13 2.27
C SER A 124 -10.50 -6.67 0.89
N MET A 125 -10.63 -5.78 -0.09
CA MET A 125 -10.97 -6.12 -1.47
C MET A 125 -10.37 -5.13 -2.48
N THR A 126 -10.57 -5.37 -3.77
CA THR A 126 -10.16 -4.40 -4.79
C THR A 126 -11.16 -3.25 -4.90
N VAL A 127 -10.68 -2.07 -5.31
CA VAL A 127 -11.57 -0.93 -5.61
C VAL A 127 -12.59 -1.31 -6.70
N ALA A 128 -12.18 -2.06 -7.72
CA ALA A 128 -13.11 -2.55 -8.75
C ALA A 128 -14.23 -3.42 -8.17
N ARG A 129 -13.92 -4.33 -7.24
CA ARG A 129 -14.93 -5.18 -6.57
C ARG A 129 -15.86 -4.34 -5.69
N PHE A 130 -15.31 -3.39 -4.94
CA PHE A 130 -16.10 -2.47 -4.13
C PHE A 130 -17.07 -1.66 -4.99
N VAL A 131 -16.58 -1.04 -6.06
CA VAL A 131 -17.40 -0.27 -7.01
C VAL A 131 -18.50 -1.14 -7.60
N TYR A 132 -18.19 -2.38 -7.96
CA TYR A 132 -19.18 -3.33 -8.47
C TYR A 132 -20.26 -3.66 -7.42
N GLN A 133 -19.89 -3.97 -6.18
CA GLN A 133 -20.82 -4.33 -5.10
C GLN A 133 -21.76 -3.17 -4.72
N HIS A 134 -21.32 -1.93 -4.92
CA HIS A 134 -22.05 -0.73 -4.55
C HIS A 134 -22.51 0.10 -5.76
N ALA A 135 -22.44 -0.46 -6.98
CA ALA A 135 -22.78 0.22 -8.23
C ALA A 135 -24.23 0.75 -8.25
N VAL A 136 -25.10 0.16 -7.44
CA VAL A 136 -26.50 0.59 -7.28
C VAL A 136 -26.63 2.03 -6.76
N LEU A 137 -25.62 2.55 -6.06
CA LEU A 137 -25.56 3.96 -5.63
C LEU A 137 -25.19 4.92 -6.77
N LEU A 138 -24.70 4.39 -7.89
CA LEU A 138 -24.37 5.14 -9.09
C LEU A 138 -25.45 5.00 -10.18
N ASP A 139 -26.38 4.06 -10.02
CA ASP A 139 -27.44 3.80 -10.99
C ASP A 139 -28.65 4.70 -10.72
N PRO A 140 -29.04 5.61 -11.62
CA PRO A 140 -30.23 6.45 -11.45
C PRO A 140 -31.53 5.64 -11.43
N LYS A 141 -31.54 4.42 -11.99
CA LYS A 141 -32.73 3.55 -12.05
C LYS A 141 -32.90 2.64 -10.85
N ALA A 142 -31.93 2.60 -9.93
CA ALA A 142 -32.03 1.80 -8.71
C ALA A 142 -33.26 2.20 -7.87
N SER A 143 -33.90 1.21 -7.24
CA SER A 143 -35.01 1.48 -6.32
C SER A 143 -34.49 2.07 -5.00
N ASN A 144 -35.35 2.78 -4.28
CA ASN A 144 -35.00 3.33 -2.96
C ASN A 144 -34.57 2.22 -1.99
N GLN A 145 -35.27 1.08 -1.99
CA GLN A 145 -34.91 -0.07 -1.16
C GLN A 145 -33.49 -0.59 -1.44
N GLN A 146 -33.09 -0.66 -2.71
CA GLN A 146 -31.74 -1.10 -3.07
C GLN A 146 -30.68 -0.08 -2.63
N ARG A 147 -30.96 1.22 -2.76
CA ARG A 147 -30.08 2.29 -2.29
C ARG A 147 -29.96 2.28 -0.77
N ASP A 148 -31.06 2.19 -0.04
CA ASP A 148 -31.08 2.16 1.42
C ASP A 148 -30.29 0.98 1.98
N ALA A 149 -30.40 -0.20 1.35
CA ALA A 149 -29.59 -1.36 1.70
C ALA A 149 -28.09 -1.13 1.46
N ALA A 150 -27.70 -0.49 0.35
CA ALA A 150 -26.31 -0.18 0.05
C ALA A 150 -25.74 0.91 0.98
N ILE A 151 -26.54 1.94 1.28
CA ILE A 151 -26.20 3.00 2.23
C ILE A 151 -25.97 2.41 3.62
N SER A 152 -26.89 1.56 4.10
CA SER A 152 -26.80 0.98 5.45
C SER A 152 -25.56 0.12 5.67
N ARG A 153 -24.98 -0.46 4.61
CA ARG A 153 -23.73 -1.25 4.69
C ARG A 153 -22.48 -0.40 4.89
N LEU A 154 -22.49 0.86 4.45
CA LEU A 154 -21.31 1.73 4.40
C LEU A 154 -21.42 2.98 5.27
N ARG A 155 -22.63 3.37 5.69
CA ARG A 155 -22.87 4.56 6.50
C ARG A 155 -21.98 4.54 7.74
N GLY A 156 -21.27 5.64 7.97
CA GLY A 156 -20.43 5.81 9.15
C GLY A 156 -19.12 5.02 9.13
N SER A 157 -18.84 4.25 8.08
CA SER A 157 -17.61 3.43 7.97
C SER A 157 -16.36 4.27 7.70
N LEU A 158 -15.20 3.67 8.00
CA LEU A 158 -13.90 4.08 7.49
C LEU A 158 -13.53 3.18 6.30
N VAL A 159 -13.29 3.80 5.15
CA VAL A 159 -12.74 3.16 3.96
C VAL A 159 -11.27 3.55 3.84
N ILE A 160 -10.37 2.56 3.84
CA ILE A 160 -8.94 2.77 3.65
C ILE A 160 -8.59 2.33 2.23
N VAL A 161 -7.86 3.16 1.50
CA VAL A 161 -7.33 2.82 0.18
C VAL A 161 -5.81 2.76 0.27
N ASP A 162 -5.24 1.55 0.18
CA ASP A 162 -3.80 1.36 0.13
C ASP A 162 -3.28 1.40 -1.32
N GLU A 163 -2.05 1.88 -1.47
CA GLU A 163 -1.43 2.23 -2.76
C GLU A 163 -2.32 3.10 -3.65
N ALA A 164 -2.94 4.13 -3.06
CA ALA A 164 -3.85 5.04 -3.74
C ALA A 164 -3.22 5.80 -4.92
N SER A 165 -1.88 5.93 -4.97
CA SER A 165 -1.15 6.51 -6.10
C SER A 165 -1.24 5.69 -7.40
N MET A 166 -1.64 4.43 -7.30
CA MET A 166 -1.84 3.53 -8.44
C MET A 166 -3.29 3.56 -8.99
N LEU A 167 -4.21 4.28 -8.35
CA LEU A 167 -5.60 4.34 -8.82
C LEU A 167 -5.74 5.17 -10.09
N SER A 168 -6.64 4.73 -10.97
CA SER A 168 -7.08 5.58 -12.07
C SER A 168 -8.07 6.64 -11.59
N VAL A 169 -8.11 7.76 -12.31
CA VAL A 169 -9.08 8.85 -12.03
C VAL A 169 -10.51 8.32 -12.06
N ARG A 170 -10.82 7.40 -12.97
CA ARG A 170 -12.15 6.81 -13.12
C ARG A 170 -12.58 6.03 -11.88
N ASP A 171 -11.71 5.14 -11.39
CA ASP A 171 -12.04 4.30 -10.23
C ASP A 171 -12.06 5.13 -8.94
N ALA A 172 -11.13 6.08 -8.79
CA ALA A 172 -11.14 7.02 -7.68
C ALA A 172 -12.43 7.87 -7.65
N THR A 173 -12.88 8.36 -8.81
CA THR A 173 -14.14 9.12 -8.90
C THR A 173 -15.35 8.29 -8.45
N LYS A 174 -15.50 7.07 -8.98
CA LYS A 174 -16.62 6.19 -8.62
C LYS A 174 -16.60 5.81 -7.14
N LEU A 175 -15.41 5.55 -6.59
CA LEU A 175 -15.23 5.29 -5.17
C LEU A 175 -15.74 6.46 -4.34
N LEU A 176 -15.32 7.70 -4.65
CA LEU A 176 -15.75 8.88 -3.91
C LEU A 176 -17.23 9.16 -4.06
N GLN A 177 -17.82 8.95 -5.24
CA GLN A 177 -19.27 9.04 -5.45
C GLN A 177 -20.06 8.08 -4.56
N ILE A 178 -19.63 6.81 -4.52
CA ILE A 178 -20.22 5.80 -3.65
C ILE A 178 -20.06 6.21 -2.19
N ALA A 179 -18.87 6.66 -1.79
CA ALA A 179 -18.59 7.08 -0.42
C ALA A 179 -19.46 8.26 -0.01
N ASN A 180 -19.61 9.26 -0.88
CA ASN A 180 -20.46 10.44 -0.72
C ASN A 180 -21.92 10.03 -0.55
N ALA A 181 -22.48 9.29 -1.51
CA ALA A 181 -23.86 8.84 -1.52
C ALA A 181 -24.21 7.94 -0.32
N ALA A 182 -23.26 7.09 0.12
CA ALA A 182 -23.50 6.16 1.22
C ALA A 182 -23.36 6.77 2.61
N GLY A 183 -22.85 7.99 2.74
CA GLY A 183 -22.55 8.57 4.05
C GLY A 183 -21.37 7.87 4.75
N VAL A 184 -20.36 7.43 4.00
CA VAL A 184 -19.07 6.98 4.56
C VAL A 184 -18.48 8.12 5.38
N ALA A 185 -17.99 7.82 6.58
CA ALA A 185 -17.44 8.84 7.46
C ALA A 185 -16.01 9.25 7.06
N ARG A 186 -15.25 8.33 6.48
CA ARG A 186 -13.86 8.60 6.10
C ARG A 186 -13.43 7.75 4.94
N VAL A 187 -12.75 8.35 3.98
CA VAL A 187 -11.96 7.70 2.94
C VAL A 187 -10.50 8.12 3.15
N ALA A 188 -9.72 7.25 3.78
CA ALA A 188 -8.29 7.44 3.97
C ALA A 188 -7.54 6.91 2.75
N MET A 189 -7.08 7.82 1.90
CA MET A 189 -6.27 7.48 0.73
C MET A 189 -4.80 7.50 1.11
N VAL A 190 -4.17 6.31 1.19
CA VAL A 190 -2.78 6.14 1.59
C VAL A 190 -1.97 5.71 0.38
N GLY A 191 -0.92 6.45 0.05
CA GLY A 191 -0.19 6.24 -1.19
C GLY A 191 1.23 6.77 -1.12
N ASP A 192 2.00 6.51 -2.17
CA ASP A 192 3.32 7.11 -2.38
C ASP A 192 3.34 7.73 -3.78
N SER A 193 3.33 9.06 -3.87
CA SER A 193 3.38 9.78 -5.14
C SER A 193 4.71 9.63 -5.90
N GLN A 194 5.77 9.17 -5.23
CA GLN A 194 7.07 8.91 -5.86
C GLN A 194 7.22 7.48 -6.40
N GLN A 195 6.32 6.56 -6.02
CA GLN A 195 6.28 5.22 -6.61
C GLN A 195 5.58 5.23 -7.98
N LEU A 196 5.63 4.08 -8.68
CA LEU A 196 4.98 3.90 -9.98
C LEU A 196 3.51 4.36 -9.91
N GLY A 197 3.21 5.43 -10.62
CA GLY A 197 1.85 5.95 -10.74
C GLY A 197 0.95 5.02 -11.54
N ALA A 198 -0.36 5.29 -11.53
CA ALA A 198 -1.33 4.57 -12.34
C ALA A 198 -0.88 4.44 -13.81
N VAL A 199 -1.09 3.25 -14.40
CA VAL A 199 -0.81 2.99 -15.82
C VAL A 199 -1.82 3.73 -16.72
N GLU A 200 -3.02 4.02 -16.20
CA GLU A 200 -4.05 4.81 -16.89
C GLU A 200 -3.78 6.33 -16.79
N ALA A 201 -4.39 7.12 -17.69
CA ALA A 201 -4.17 8.56 -17.74
C ALA A 201 -4.65 9.29 -16.46
N GLY A 202 -3.76 10.11 -15.88
CA GLY A 202 -4.01 10.97 -14.72
C GLY A 202 -3.41 10.43 -13.42
N LYS A 203 -2.97 11.33 -12.54
CA LYS A 203 -2.43 11.01 -11.20
C LYS A 203 -3.39 11.49 -10.11
N PRO A 204 -4.54 10.81 -9.89
CA PRO A 204 -5.59 11.32 -9.00
C PRO A 204 -5.09 11.56 -7.58
N PHE A 205 -4.17 10.73 -7.08
CA PHE A 205 -3.58 10.92 -5.77
C PHE A 205 -2.80 12.22 -5.66
N THR A 206 -1.90 12.51 -6.62
CA THR A 206 -1.15 13.77 -6.67
C THR A 206 -2.07 14.97 -6.86
N GLN A 207 -3.12 14.84 -7.68
CA GLN A 207 -4.11 15.90 -7.85
C GLN A 207 -4.88 16.16 -6.56
N ALA A 208 -5.32 15.10 -5.87
CA ALA A 208 -6.00 15.23 -4.59
C ALA A 208 -5.11 15.94 -3.55
N GLN A 209 -3.80 15.68 -3.55
CA GLN A 209 -2.85 16.32 -2.63
C GLN A 209 -2.78 17.85 -2.80
N LEU A 210 -3.10 18.38 -3.97
CA LEU A 210 -3.17 19.82 -4.23
C LEU A 210 -4.48 20.45 -3.70
N HIS A 211 -5.51 19.64 -3.42
CA HIS A 211 -6.87 20.11 -3.14
C HIS A 211 -7.44 19.64 -1.79
N ALA A 212 -6.79 18.72 -1.10
CA ALA A 212 -7.20 18.18 0.19
C ALA A 212 -6.03 18.09 1.18
N ALA A 213 -6.36 18.11 2.47
CA ALA A 213 -5.38 18.00 3.54
C ALA A 213 -4.59 16.69 3.42
N THR A 214 -3.26 16.82 3.34
CA THR A 214 -2.34 15.71 3.19
C THR A 214 -1.37 15.67 4.36
N THR A 215 -1.23 14.50 5.00
CA THR A 215 -0.19 14.27 6.01
C THR A 215 0.94 13.43 5.42
N VAL A 216 2.18 13.76 5.73
CA VAL A 216 3.37 13.08 5.21
C VAL A 216 4.00 12.20 6.28
N MET A 217 4.32 10.97 5.89
CA MET A 217 5.18 10.03 6.59
C MET A 217 6.45 9.85 5.76
N ASP A 218 7.58 10.34 6.25
CA ASP A 218 8.87 10.39 5.55
C ASP A 218 9.93 9.46 6.15
N GLN A 219 9.77 9.05 7.42
CA GLN A 219 10.73 8.19 8.10
C GLN A 219 10.71 6.73 7.59
N ASN A 220 11.73 6.33 6.82
CA ASN A 220 11.91 4.95 6.37
C ASN A 220 12.42 4.05 7.51
N LEU A 221 11.63 3.04 7.89
CA LEU A 221 11.93 2.10 8.97
C LEU A 221 12.58 0.79 8.47
N ARG A 222 12.63 0.57 7.15
CA ARG A 222 13.25 -0.62 6.52
C ARG A 222 14.74 -0.45 6.29
N ALA A 223 15.20 0.78 6.05
CA ALA A 223 16.63 1.12 5.92
C ALA A 223 17.28 1.19 7.33
N ARG A 224 17.81 0.07 7.80
CA ARG A 224 18.35 -0.05 9.17
C ARG A 224 19.76 0.51 9.33
N THR A 225 20.57 0.50 8.27
CA THR A 225 21.96 1.01 8.30
C THR A 225 22.03 2.45 7.79
N ALA A 226 23.07 3.18 8.18
CA ALA A 226 23.34 4.51 7.63
C ALA A 226 23.51 4.48 6.11
N GLU A 227 24.22 3.47 5.60
CA GLU A 227 24.42 3.25 4.16
C GLU A 227 23.10 3.05 3.41
N MET A 228 22.20 2.16 3.89
CA MET A 228 20.89 1.95 3.24
C MET A 228 20.04 3.21 3.25
N ARG A 229 20.14 4.05 4.29
CA ARG A 229 19.45 5.34 4.34
C ARG A 229 20.00 6.30 3.28
N SER A 230 21.32 6.44 3.19
CA SER A 230 21.96 7.27 2.16
C SER A 230 21.63 6.81 0.73
N ILE A 231 21.61 5.50 0.47
CA ILE A 231 21.21 4.93 -0.83
C ILE A 231 19.77 5.30 -1.14
N HIS A 232 18.89 5.18 -0.15
CA HIS A 232 17.48 5.48 -0.30
C HIS A 232 17.24 6.97 -0.59
N ASP A 233 17.90 7.85 0.16
CA ASP A 233 17.78 9.30 0.00
C ASP A 233 18.30 9.74 -1.38
N ALA A 234 19.45 9.21 -1.81
CA ALA A 234 19.99 9.46 -3.15
C ALA A 234 19.01 9.02 -4.26
N ALA A 235 18.37 7.86 -4.10
CA ALA A 235 17.36 7.37 -5.03
C ALA A 235 16.10 8.27 -5.06
N GLN A 236 15.60 8.73 -3.91
CA GLN A 236 14.45 9.64 -3.84
C GLN A 236 14.75 11.01 -4.47
N CYS A 237 15.95 11.54 -4.24
CA CYS A 237 16.39 12.82 -4.79
C CYS A 237 16.83 12.73 -6.26
N HIS A 238 16.75 11.55 -6.89
CA HIS A 238 17.23 11.30 -8.25
C HIS A 238 18.73 11.64 -8.44
N ASP A 239 19.53 11.55 -7.38
CA ASP A 239 20.99 11.76 -7.42
C ASP A 239 21.67 10.49 -7.93
N ILE A 240 21.72 10.35 -9.26
CA ILE A 240 22.33 9.19 -9.92
C ILE A 240 23.83 9.10 -9.58
N GLY A 241 24.54 10.23 -9.52
CA GLY A 241 25.97 10.25 -9.21
C GLY A 241 26.28 9.80 -7.78
N GLY A 242 25.48 10.26 -6.81
CA GLY A 242 25.54 9.79 -5.44
C GLY A 242 25.17 8.32 -5.32
N LEU A 243 24.11 7.88 -6.01
CA LEU A 243 23.68 6.48 -5.99
C LEU A 243 24.77 5.54 -6.52
N THR A 244 25.34 5.83 -7.69
CA THR A 244 26.43 5.02 -8.29
C THR A 244 27.64 4.94 -7.36
N ARG A 245 28.00 6.03 -6.69
CA ARG A 245 29.11 6.03 -5.72
C ARG A 245 28.82 5.16 -4.50
N LEU A 246 27.59 5.20 -3.99
CA LEU A 246 27.17 4.44 -2.81
C LEU A 246 27.07 2.93 -3.09
N ILE A 247 26.55 2.54 -4.26
CA ILE A 247 26.41 1.11 -4.62
C ILE A 247 27.67 0.51 -5.24
N GLY A 248 28.59 1.34 -5.72
CA GLY A 248 29.81 0.94 -6.43
C GLY A 248 30.62 -0.16 -5.74
N PRO A 249 30.92 -0.07 -4.42
CA PRO A 249 31.65 -1.12 -3.71
C PRO A 249 31.00 -2.51 -3.75
N ASN A 250 29.68 -2.56 -3.92
CA ASN A 250 28.89 -3.79 -4.00
C ASN A 250 28.38 -4.08 -5.43
N THR A 251 28.86 -3.33 -6.43
CA THR A 251 28.49 -3.51 -7.84
C THR A 251 29.50 -4.41 -8.51
N ILE A 252 29.00 -5.43 -9.22
CA ILE A 252 29.83 -6.38 -9.97
C ILE A 252 29.41 -6.30 -11.42
N GLU A 253 30.37 -6.05 -12.30
CA GLU A 253 30.17 -6.01 -13.74
C GLU A 253 30.49 -7.38 -14.33
N GLU A 254 29.53 -7.98 -15.04
CA GLU A 254 29.64 -9.31 -15.64
C GLU A 254 29.08 -9.28 -17.05
N ASN A 255 29.74 -9.98 -17.99
CA ASN A 255 29.25 -10.08 -19.37
C ASN A 255 27.98 -10.95 -19.48
N ASN A 256 27.86 -11.98 -18.64
CA ASN A 256 26.67 -12.83 -18.57
C ASN A 256 25.98 -12.66 -17.21
N ILE A 257 25.16 -11.61 -17.11
CA ILE A 257 24.41 -11.27 -15.89
C ILE A 257 23.50 -12.44 -15.48
N ALA A 258 22.87 -13.12 -16.44
CA ALA A 258 21.89 -14.16 -16.13
C ALA A 258 22.54 -15.35 -15.42
N GLN A 259 23.62 -15.87 -16.01
CA GLN A 259 24.38 -16.98 -15.43
C GLN A 259 25.03 -16.58 -14.11
N SER A 260 25.64 -15.40 -14.04
CA SER A 260 26.33 -14.93 -12.83
C SER A 260 25.38 -14.73 -11.66
N ALA A 261 24.21 -14.14 -11.90
CA ALA A 261 23.16 -13.98 -10.88
C ALA A 261 22.62 -15.34 -10.41
N ALA A 262 22.38 -16.27 -11.34
CA ALA A 262 21.91 -17.61 -11.03
C ALA A 262 22.93 -18.40 -10.20
N GLN A 263 24.20 -18.40 -10.59
CA GLN A 263 25.28 -19.08 -9.86
C GLN A 263 25.44 -18.53 -8.45
N ARG A 264 25.40 -17.22 -8.27
CA ARG A 264 25.48 -16.58 -6.94
C ARG A 264 24.30 -16.98 -6.08
N TRP A 265 23.08 -16.91 -6.61
CA TRP A 265 21.88 -17.26 -5.85
C TRP A 265 21.83 -18.74 -5.49
N VAL A 266 22.17 -19.64 -6.42
CA VAL A 266 22.27 -21.08 -6.15
C VAL A 266 23.47 -21.38 -5.24
N GLY A 267 24.52 -20.56 -5.23
CA GLY A 267 25.63 -20.65 -4.29
C GLY A 267 25.24 -20.44 -2.82
N LEU A 268 24.12 -19.76 -2.56
CA LEU A 268 23.62 -19.52 -1.21
C LEU A 268 23.07 -20.80 -0.55
N SER A 269 23.08 -20.83 0.78
CA SER A 269 22.39 -21.85 1.57
C SER A 269 20.88 -21.82 1.31
N VAL A 270 20.18 -22.93 1.56
CA VAL A 270 18.71 -22.98 1.38
C VAL A 270 18.00 -21.91 2.23
N GLU A 271 18.49 -21.66 3.44
CA GLU A 271 17.96 -20.62 4.33
C GLU A 271 18.17 -19.22 3.76
N ASP A 272 19.38 -18.92 3.25
CA ASP A 272 19.69 -17.61 2.68
C ASP A 272 18.94 -17.37 1.37
N ARG A 273 18.72 -18.40 0.56
CA ARG A 273 17.90 -18.31 -0.67
C ARG A 273 16.46 -17.90 -0.37
N MET A 274 15.87 -18.42 0.72
CA MET A 274 14.51 -18.06 1.14
C MET A 274 14.38 -16.57 1.52
N ARG A 275 15.50 -15.92 1.85
CA ARG A 275 15.56 -14.50 2.24
C ARG A 275 16.16 -13.60 1.15
N THR A 276 16.60 -14.18 0.03
CA THR A 276 17.27 -13.46 -1.07
C THR A 276 16.38 -13.44 -2.30
N THR A 277 16.05 -12.24 -2.77
CA THR A 277 15.24 -12.02 -3.98
C THR A 277 16.10 -11.44 -5.10
N ILE A 278 15.97 -11.97 -6.31
CA ILE A 278 16.58 -11.41 -7.52
C ILE A 278 15.58 -10.44 -8.18
N PHE A 279 16.00 -9.20 -8.39
CA PHE A 279 15.22 -8.19 -9.10
C PHE A 279 15.82 -7.94 -10.47
N VAL A 280 14.98 -7.94 -11.51
CA VAL A 280 15.39 -7.65 -12.89
C VAL A 280 14.36 -6.84 -13.64
N THR A 281 14.85 -5.97 -14.51
CA THR A 281 14.06 -5.20 -15.46
C THR A 281 13.84 -6.02 -16.74
N GLY A 282 12.59 -6.13 -17.18
CA GLY A 282 12.24 -6.81 -18.44
C GLY A 282 11.85 -8.29 -18.31
N ARG A 283 11.14 -8.78 -19.32
CA ARG A 283 10.65 -10.18 -19.37
C ARG A 283 11.73 -11.16 -19.85
N SER A 284 12.55 -10.77 -20.82
CA SER A 284 13.60 -11.63 -21.40
C SER A 284 14.68 -11.99 -20.36
N MET A 285 15.25 -11.00 -19.68
CA MET A 285 16.27 -11.20 -18.64
C MET A 285 15.76 -12.07 -17.48
N ARG A 286 14.49 -11.89 -17.09
CA ARG A 286 13.84 -12.72 -16.08
C ARG A 286 13.71 -14.17 -16.51
N ALA A 287 13.33 -14.41 -17.76
CA ALA A 287 13.25 -15.76 -18.32
C ALA A 287 14.63 -16.42 -18.36
N ALA A 288 15.65 -15.69 -18.81
CA ALA A 288 17.03 -16.17 -18.84
C ALA A 288 17.56 -16.56 -17.44
N ILE A 289 17.40 -15.70 -16.44
CA ILE A 289 17.81 -16.02 -15.06
C ILE A 289 17.05 -17.22 -14.51
N ASN A 290 15.73 -17.27 -14.71
CA ASN A 290 14.93 -18.39 -14.22
C ASN A 290 15.36 -19.72 -14.84
N TYR A 291 15.68 -19.72 -16.15
CA TYR A 291 16.21 -20.88 -16.85
C TYR A 291 17.55 -21.34 -16.27
N GLU A 292 18.49 -20.41 -16.07
CA GLU A 292 19.80 -20.71 -15.48
C GLU A 292 19.68 -21.24 -14.04
N VAL A 293 18.82 -20.62 -13.21
CA VAL A 293 18.55 -21.08 -11.85
C VAL A 293 17.98 -22.49 -11.84
N GLN A 294 17.02 -22.80 -12.71
CA GLN A 294 16.44 -24.14 -12.80
C GLN A 294 17.47 -25.18 -13.24
N THR A 295 18.29 -24.84 -14.24
CA THR A 295 19.36 -25.71 -14.76
C THR A 295 20.36 -26.05 -13.66
N LEU A 296 20.90 -25.05 -12.97
CA LEU A 296 21.88 -25.24 -11.89
C LEU A 296 21.30 -26.03 -10.69
N ARG A 297 20.02 -25.85 -10.37
CA ARG A 297 19.37 -26.62 -9.30
C ARG A 297 19.11 -28.08 -9.69
N ASN A 298 18.80 -28.33 -10.95
CA ASN A 298 18.67 -29.70 -11.49
C ASN A 298 20.02 -30.43 -11.44
N GLU A 299 21.11 -29.78 -11.84
CA GLU A 299 22.47 -30.33 -11.77
C GLU A 299 22.86 -30.72 -10.33
N ARG A 300 22.45 -29.91 -9.35
CA ARG A 300 22.65 -30.17 -7.92
C ARG A 300 21.66 -31.18 -7.32
N ARG A 301 20.75 -31.73 -8.13
CA ARG A 301 19.68 -32.67 -7.71
C ARG A 301 18.79 -32.12 -6.58
N GLU A 302 18.63 -30.81 -6.53
CA GLU A 302 17.79 -30.12 -5.53
C GLU A 302 16.31 -30.01 -5.95
N LEU A 303 16.02 -30.34 -7.20
CA LEU A 303 14.67 -30.43 -7.75
C LEU A 303 14.33 -31.91 -7.81
N GLY A 304 13.32 -32.33 -7.02
CA GLY A 304 12.82 -33.70 -7.03
C GLY A 304 12.45 -34.11 -8.45
N GLY A 305 12.86 -35.32 -8.85
CA GLY A 305 12.68 -35.83 -10.20
C GLY A 305 11.22 -36.07 -10.56
N GLU A 306 10.50 -35.00 -10.91
CA GLU A 306 9.24 -35.06 -11.63
C GLU A 306 9.15 -33.84 -12.55
N THR A 307 9.03 -34.13 -13.85
CA THR A 307 8.82 -33.22 -14.99
C THR A 307 10.04 -32.43 -15.50
N ALA A 308 10.90 -33.13 -16.23
CA ALA A 308 11.58 -32.54 -17.37
C ALA A 308 10.53 -32.21 -18.46
N GLY A 309 9.79 -31.12 -18.26
CA GLY A 309 9.07 -30.45 -19.33
C GLY A 309 10.09 -29.71 -20.18
N THR A 310 10.41 -30.25 -21.35
CA THR A 310 11.24 -29.59 -22.36
C THR A 310 10.69 -28.20 -22.69
N PHE A 311 11.34 -27.16 -22.18
CA PHE A 311 11.15 -25.79 -22.65
C PHE A 311 12.35 -25.41 -23.51
N SER A 312 12.10 -25.28 -24.81
CA SER A 312 13.05 -24.76 -25.80
C SER A 312 13.34 -23.29 -25.50
N ALA A 313 14.60 -22.89 -25.64
CA ALA A 313 15.04 -21.51 -25.51
C ALA A 313 14.33 -20.61 -26.55
N PRO A 314 13.99 -19.35 -26.21
CA PRO A 314 13.52 -18.40 -27.21
C PRO A 314 14.70 -17.90 -28.05
N SER A 315 14.54 -17.97 -29.36
CA SER A 315 15.40 -17.32 -30.36
C SER A 315 15.32 -15.79 -30.28
#